data_AF-A0A252BJG6-F1
#
_entry.id   AF-A0A252BJG6-F1
#
_cell.length_a   1.000
_cell.length_b   1.000
_cell.length_c   1.000
_cell.angle_alpha   90.00
_cell.angle_beta   90.00
_cell.angle_gamma   90.00
#
_symmetry.space_group_name_H-M   'P 1'
#
loop_
_entity.id
_entity.type
_entity.pdbx_description
1 polymer ?
#
loop_
_entity_poly.entity_id
_entity_poly.type
_entity_poly.pdbx_seq_one_letter_code
_entity_poly.pdbx_strand_id
1 'polypeptide(L)'
;MSQTFPKTQLWFMDWHSRVLDHDPISDYFSPTPFQPGVYPGMSALIALPLNLPCDITFTKRVSMPRPLPVFEAQDAEKGLLFFQLKGHDKFLKSAPVPGKGEITTDASIPKNWERFLPMTEDVMRGLSTLLTPQSASLIDVATGKVLPPIKPDVGFLWSLGEAPLPLAANIQNIEQIGRLPARHEAEISFIRNDDQPPFRVHVRRPS
;
A
#
# COMPACT_ATOMS: atom_id res chain seq x y z
N MET A 1 23.86 22.33 -13.94
CA MET A 1 23.15 21.12 -14.42
C MET A 1 22.07 20.80 -13.41
N SER A 2 20.80 20.85 -13.79
CA SER A 2 19.68 20.46 -12.92
C SER A 2 19.68 18.95 -12.75
N GLN A 3 19.90 18.46 -11.53
CA GLN A 3 19.78 17.03 -11.22
C GLN A 3 18.33 16.59 -11.46
N THR A 4 18.11 15.71 -12.44
CA THR A 4 16.82 15.06 -12.65
C THR A 4 16.76 13.81 -11.78
N PHE A 5 15.94 13.86 -10.74
CA PHE A 5 15.64 12.69 -9.91
C PHE A 5 14.72 11.72 -10.66
N PRO A 6 14.93 10.40 -10.53
CA PRO A 6 14.00 9.41 -11.08
C PRO A 6 12.62 9.59 -10.43
N LYS A 7 11.56 9.45 -11.23
CA LYS A 7 10.19 9.50 -10.73
C LYS A 7 9.60 8.09 -10.69
N THR A 8 8.85 7.80 -9.63
CA THR A 8 8.10 6.55 -9.47
C THR A 8 6.62 6.84 -9.31
N GLN A 9 5.79 5.95 -9.85
CA GLN A 9 4.36 5.97 -9.61
C GLN A 9 4.07 5.21 -8.31
N LEU A 10 3.30 5.83 -7.42
CA LEU A 10 2.85 5.23 -6.16
C LEU A 10 1.33 5.16 -6.11
N TRP A 11 0.85 4.06 -5.54
CA TRP A 11 -0.52 3.87 -5.08
C TRP A 11 -0.57 3.92 -3.56
N PHE A 12 -1.75 4.06 -2.98
CA PHE A 12 -1.89 4.27 -1.55
C PHE A 12 -2.97 3.37 -0.97
N MET A 13 -2.61 2.64 0.08
CA MET A 13 -3.55 1.85 0.87
C MET A 13 -3.92 2.61 2.13
N ASP A 14 -5.19 2.62 2.51
CA ASP A 14 -5.69 3.23 3.72
C ASP A 14 -5.63 2.29 4.92
N TRP A 15 -5.92 2.84 6.11
CA TRP A 15 -5.99 2.11 7.37
C TRP A 15 -6.90 0.87 7.37
N HIS A 16 -7.89 0.81 6.46
CA HIS A 16 -8.89 -0.24 6.38
C HIS A 16 -8.55 -1.28 5.31
N SER A 17 -7.31 -1.29 4.82
CA SER A 17 -6.83 -2.20 3.77
C SER A 17 -7.56 -2.05 2.44
N ARG A 18 -8.03 -0.83 2.18
CA ARG A 18 -8.58 -0.40 0.89
C ARG A 18 -7.55 0.46 0.19
N VAL A 19 -7.62 0.52 -1.12
CA VAL A 19 -6.78 1.39 -1.93
C VAL A 19 -7.52 2.67 -2.26
N LEU A 20 -6.79 3.78 -2.29
CA LEU A 20 -7.32 5.02 -2.85
C LEU A 20 -7.53 4.83 -4.35
N ASP A 21 -8.74 5.16 -4.79
CA ASP A 21 -9.22 5.00 -6.15
C ASP A 21 -10.03 6.24 -6.57
N HIS A 22 -10.46 6.27 -7.82
CA HIS A 22 -11.24 7.35 -8.40
C HIS A 22 -12.66 6.88 -8.66
N ASP A 23 -13.64 7.60 -8.12
CA ASP A 23 -15.04 7.44 -8.51
C ASP A 23 -15.35 8.32 -9.74
N PRO A 24 -15.64 7.73 -10.91
CA PRO A 24 -15.91 8.49 -12.13
C PRO A 24 -17.24 9.27 -12.08
N ILE A 25 -18.17 8.93 -11.19
CA ILE A 25 -19.47 9.60 -11.08
C ILE A 25 -19.34 10.87 -10.25
N SER A 26 -18.77 10.78 -9.05
CA SER A 26 -18.52 11.97 -8.20
C SER A 26 -17.29 12.78 -8.63
N ASP A 27 -16.48 12.21 -9.52
CA ASP A 27 -15.19 12.71 -9.98
C ASP A 27 -14.20 13.03 -8.85
N TYR A 28 -14.23 12.19 -7.81
CA TYR A 28 -13.49 12.38 -6.56
C TYR A 28 -12.84 11.08 -6.07
N PHE A 29 -12.15 11.16 -4.93
CA PHE A 29 -11.56 9.99 -4.28
C PHE A 29 -12.64 9.01 -3.84
N SER A 30 -12.36 7.71 -4.01
CA SER A 30 -13.14 6.63 -3.45
C SER A 30 -12.21 5.58 -2.83
N PRO A 31 -12.64 4.87 -1.78
CA PRO A 31 -11.92 3.72 -1.30
C PRO A 31 -12.43 2.46 -1.99
N THR A 32 -11.54 1.64 -2.54
CA THR A 32 -11.90 0.32 -3.09
C THR A 32 -11.14 -0.79 -2.40
N PRO A 33 -11.70 -2.00 -2.19
CA PRO A 33 -10.92 -3.12 -1.70
C PRO A 33 -9.71 -3.38 -2.60
N PHE A 34 -8.56 -3.74 -2.02
CA PHE A 34 -7.42 -4.17 -2.82
C PHE A 34 -7.81 -5.39 -3.67
N GLN A 35 -7.59 -5.31 -4.98
CA GLN A 35 -7.86 -6.40 -5.92
C GLN A 35 -6.55 -6.87 -6.57
N PRO A 36 -6.14 -8.14 -6.39
CA PRO A 36 -4.95 -8.66 -7.03
C PRO A 36 -4.95 -8.49 -8.55
N GLY A 37 -3.84 -8.00 -9.09
CA GLY A 37 -3.68 -7.79 -10.54
C GLY A 37 -4.41 -6.57 -11.12
N VAL A 38 -5.09 -5.77 -10.30
CA VAL A 38 -5.77 -4.55 -10.73
C VAL A 38 -5.08 -3.33 -10.11
N TYR A 39 -4.64 -2.40 -10.96
CA TYR A 39 -4.11 -1.12 -10.50
C TYR A 39 -5.26 -0.13 -10.19
N PRO A 40 -5.26 0.52 -9.02
CA PRO A 40 -6.22 1.57 -8.69
C PRO A 40 -6.17 2.72 -9.69
N GLY A 41 -7.31 3.37 -9.90
CA GLY A 41 -7.48 4.52 -10.77
C GLY A 41 -6.87 5.82 -10.23
N MET A 42 -6.41 5.84 -8.98
CA MET A 42 -5.65 6.93 -8.35
C MET A 42 -4.20 6.52 -8.13
N SER A 43 -3.27 7.42 -8.48
CA SER A 43 -1.85 7.28 -8.15
C SER A 43 -1.18 8.65 -8.06
N ALA A 44 0.06 8.71 -7.60
CA ALA A 44 0.87 9.92 -7.65
C ALA A 44 2.24 9.62 -8.25
N LEU A 45 2.76 10.57 -9.04
CA LEU A 45 4.11 10.49 -9.58
C LEU A 45 5.06 11.29 -8.69
N ILE A 46 5.98 10.61 -8.01
CA ILE A 46 6.85 11.19 -6.97
C ILE A 46 8.32 11.02 -7.36
N ALA A 47 9.14 12.05 -7.11
CA ALA A 47 10.60 11.94 -7.24
C ALA A 47 11.22 11.10 -6.11
N LEU A 48 12.21 10.27 -6.45
CA LEU A 48 12.98 9.49 -5.49
C LEU A 48 14.40 10.07 -5.30
N PRO A 49 14.95 10.07 -4.07
CA PRO A 49 14.32 9.61 -2.83
C PRO A 49 13.17 10.53 -2.39
N LEU A 50 12.16 9.96 -1.74
CA LEU A 50 11.03 10.71 -1.17
C LEU A 50 11.55 11.56 -0.01
N ASN A 51 11.56 12.88 -0.18
CA ASN A 51 11.93 13.83 0.86
C ASN A 51 10.65 14.48 1.39
N LEU A 52 10.37 14.33 2.69
CA LEU A 52 9.16 14.86 3.34
C LEU A 52 9.49 16.11 4.17
N PRO A 53 8.57 17.10 4.25
CA PRO A 53 7.31 17.16 3.51
C PRO A 53 7.51 17.46 2.02
N CYS A 54 6.58 17.03 1.18
CA CYS A 54 6.58 17.38 -0.25
C CYS A 54 5.18 17.52 -0.85
N ASP A 55 5.05 18.36 -1.87
CA ASP A 55 3.83 18.44 -2.68
C ASP A 55 3.56 17.10 -3.38
N ILE A 56 2.31 16.64 -3.30
CA ILE A 56 1.80 15.47 -4.01
C ILE A 56 0.56 15.84 -4.81
N THR A 57 0.56 15.46 -6.08
CA THR A 57 -0.58 15.62 -6.98
C THR A 57 -1.07 14.25 -7.39
N PHE A 58 -2.30 13.92 -7.01
CA PHE A 58 -2.94 12.70 -7.44
C PHE A 58 -3.35 12.81 -8.91
N THR A 59 -3.12 11.73 -9.64
CA THR A 59 -3.43 11.59 -11.06
C THR A 59 -4.52 10.53 -11.22
N LYS A 60 -5.56 10.90 -11.96
CA LYS A 60 -6.64 10.00 -12.38
C LYS A 60 -6.15 9.17 -13.56
N ARG A 61 -6.47 7.87 -13.57
CA ARG A 61 -6.25 7.01 -14.74
C ARG A 61 -7.10 7.44 -15.94
N VAL A 62 -8.31 7.96 -15.67
CA VAL A 62 -9.21 8.50 -16.70
C VAL A 62 -9.20 10.01 -16.66
N SER A 63 -9.09 10.65 -17.83
CA SER A 63 -9.12 12.12 -17.92
C SER A 63 -10.55 12.60 -17.66
N MET A 64 -10.73 13.31 -16.55
CA MET A 64 -12.00 13.91 -16.13
C MET A 64 -11.78 15.39 -15.82
N PRO A 65 -12.81 16.25 -15.98
CA PRO A 65 -12.63 17.69 -16.06
C PRO A 65 -12.21 18.34 -14.72
N ARG A 66 -12.46 17.71 -13.57
CA ARG A 66 -12.13 18.33 -12.28
C ARG A 66 -10.69 18.03 -11.89
N PRO A 67 -9.84 19.05 -11.64
CA PRO A 67 -8.55 18.80 -11.00
C PRO A 67 -8.77 18.28 -9.59
N LEU A 68 -7.90 17.38 -9.13
CA LEU A 68 -7.91 16.97 -7.73
C LEU A 68 -7.26 18.06 -6.87
N PRO A 69 -7.62 18.12 -5.58
CA PRO A 69 -6.91 18.97 -4.65
C PRO A 69 -5.41 18.61 -4.61
N VAL A 70 -4.57 19.63 -4.40
CA VAL A 70 -3.15 19.43 -4.18
C VAL A 70 -2.92 19.22 -2.70
N PHE A 71 -2.11 18.23 -2.36
CA PHE A 71 -1.78 17.90 -0.98
C PHE A 71 -0.29 18.09 -0.73
N GLU A 72 0.08 18.26 0.53
CA GLU A 72 1.42 18.06 1.04
C GLU A 72 1.46 16.70 1.74
N ALA A 73 2.35 15.82 1.29
CA ALA A 73 2.65 14.57 1.97
C ALA A 73 3.56 14.87 3.17
N GLN A 74 3.21 14.34 4.33
CA GLN A 74 3.95 14.45 5.59
C GLN A 74 4.24 13.06 6.16
N ASP A 75 5.32 12.96 6.94
CA ASP A 75 5.68 11.69 7.59
C ASP A 75 4.65 11.33 8.67
N ALA A 76 4.10 10.12 8.60
CA ALA A 76 3.21 9.54 9.61
C ALA A 76 3.88 8.45 10.45
N GLU A 77 5.22 8.43 10.42
CA GLU A 77 6.12 7.45 11.01
C GLU A 77 6.01 6.06 10.35
N LYS A 78 7.04 5.23 10.57
CA LYS A 78 7.08 3.83 10.11
C LYS A 78 6.81 3.64 8.61
N GLY A 79 7.18 4.63 7.79
CA GLY A 79 7.01 4.60 6.33
C GLY A 79 5.58 4.88 5.84
N LEU A 80 4.69 5.35 6.72
CA LEU A 80 3.35 5.80 6.39
C LEU A 80 3.35 7.30 6.09
N LEU A 81 2.31 7.77 5.40
CA LEU A 81 2.14 9.18 5.03
C LEU A 81 0.80 9.73 5.52
N PHE A 82 0.82 11.01 5.89
CA PHE A 82 -0.35 11.88 5.96
C PHE A 82 -0.43 12.74 4.71
N PHE A 83 -1.63 13.14 4.31
CA PHE A 83 -1.84 14.10 3.22
C PHE A 83 -2.59 15.32 3.73
N GLN A 84 -1.88 16.44 3.94
CA GLN A 84 -2.50 17.71 4.33
C GLN A 84 -2.94 18.46 3.07
N LEU A 85 -4.15 18.98 3.04
CA LEU A 85 -4.67 19.79 1.95
C LEU A 85 -3.90 21.12 1.90
N LYS A 86 -3.27 21.42 0.75
CA LYS A 86 -2.39 22.58 0.64
C LYS A 86 -3.12 23.89 0.89
N GLY A 87 -2.61 24.70 1.81
CA GLY A 87 -3.22 25.98 2.22
C GLY A 87 -4.34 25.85 3.26
N HIS A 88 -4.61 24.63 3.75
CA HIS A 88 -5.63 24.36 4.76
C HIS A 88 -5.06 23.49 5.88
N ASP A 89 -5.56 23.67 7.11
CA ASP A 89 -5.22 22.79 8.23
C ASP A 89 -6.15 21.56 8.28
N LYS A 90 -6.19 20.82 7.17
CA LYS A 90 -7.10 19.69 6.95
C LYS A 90 -6.38 18.54 6.28
N PHE A 91 -6.70 17.31 6.68
CA PHE A 91 -6.07 16.09 6.20
C PHE A 91 -7.04 15.25 5.38
N LEU A 92 -6.50 14.51 4.40
CA LEU A 92 -7.21 13.43 3.74
C LEU A 92 -7.48 12.31 4.75
N LYS A 93 -8.72 11.83 4.77
CA LYS A 93 -9.21 10.85 5.74
C LYS A 93 -9.96 9.76 5.03
N SER A 94 -9.69 8.51 5.40
CA SER A 94 -10.50 7.37 4.99
C SER A 94 -11.42 6.92 6.12
N ALA A 95 -12.67 7.36 6.08
CA ALA A 95 -13.66 7.03 7.10
C ALA A 95 -14.23 5.61 6.91
N PRO A 96 -14.49 4.88 8.01
CA PRO A 96 -15.27 3.65 7.96
C PRO A 96 -16.76 4.02 7.89
N VAL A 97 -17.27 4.16 6.67
CA VAL A 97 -18.72 4.21 6.42
C VAL A 97 -19.20 2.78 6.12
N PRO A 98 -20.20 2.24 6.84
CA PRO A 98 -20.70 0.89 6.63
C PRO A 98 -21.00 0.60 5.15
N GLY A 99 -20.45 -0.51 4.63
CA GLY A 99 -20.71 -1.01 3.29
C GLY A 99 -19.97 -0.33 2.13
N LYS A 100 -19.38 0.85 2.30
CA LYS A 100 -18.66 1.56 1.22
C LYS A 100 -17.33 2.20 1.61
N GLY A 101 -17.20 2.71 2.83
CA GLY A 101 -16.15 3.68 3.14
C GLY A 101 -16.39 5.04 2.49
N GLU A 102 -15.64 6.03 2.94
CA GLU A 102 -15.66 7.38 2.36
C GLU A 102 -14.28 7.99 2.47
N ILE A 103 -13.87 8.74 1.44
CA ILE A 103 -12.67 9.57 1.48
C ILE A 103 -13.08 11.04 1.58
N THR A 104 -12.68 11.70 2.67
CA THR A 104 -12.97 13.12 2.94
C THR A 104 -11.70 13.92 3.16
N THR A 105 -11.79 15.25 3.14
CA THR A 105 -10.67 16.18 3.39
C THR A 105 -11.00 17.17 4.50
N ASP A 106 -11.66 16.70 5.56
CA ASP A 106 -12.24 17.53 6.63
C ASP A 106 -11.62 17.27 8.01
N ALA A 107 -10.72 16.30 8.12
CA ALA A 107 -10.04 15.95 9.37
C ALA A 107 -9.09 17.06 9.81
N SER A 108 -9.27 17.60 11.02
CA SER A 108 -8.35 18.60 11.60
C SER A 108 -7.17 17.99 12.37
N ILE A 109 -7.24 16.70 12.70
CA ILE A 109 -6.22 16.03 13.52
C ILE A 109 -5.89 14.70 12.83
N PRO A 110 -4.63 14.48 12.44
CA PRO A 110 -4.23 13.22 11.83
C PRO A 110 -4.18 12.13 12.90
N LYS A 111 -4.95 11.06 12.69
CA LYS A 111 -4.96 9.84 13.51
C LYS A 111 -4.76 8.65 12.56
N ASN A 112 -5.29 7.49 12.92
CA ASN A 112 -5.10 6.26 12.16
C ASN A 112 -5.76 6.30 10.77
N TRP A 113 -6.95 6.89 10.65
CA TRP A 113 -7.72 6.90 9.40
C TRP A 113 -7.17 7.85 8.33
N GLU A 114 -6.27 8.74 8.72
CA GLU A 114 -5.56 9.70 7.87
C GLU A 114 -4.20 9.14 7.40
N ARG A 115 -3.81 7.94 7.84
CA ARG A 115 -2.56 7.28 7.44
C ARG A 115 -2.75 6.50 6.15
N PHE A 116 -1.75 6.60 5.29
CA PHE A 116 -1.69 5.88 4.02
C PHE A 116 -0.35 5.19 3.85
N LEU A 117 -0.40 3.93 3.42
CA LEU A 117 0.77 3.14 3.04
C LEU A 117 1.10 3.41 1.56
N PRO A 118 2.25 4.01 1.22
CA PRO A 118 2.69 4.14 -0.15
C PRO A 118 3.10 2.77 -0.72
N MET A 119 2.68 2.47 -1.95
CA MET A 119 2.93 1.21 -2.62
C MET A 119 3.49 1.46 -4.01
N THR A 120 4.66 0.91 -4.30
CA THR A 120 5.20 0.82 -5.66
C THR A 120 4.47 -0.26 -6.46
N GLU A 121 4.73 -0.33 -7.76
CA GLU A 121 4.23 -1.43 -8.60
C GLU A 121 4.66 -2.80 -8.06
N ASP A 122 5.91 -2.91 -7.60
CA ASP A 122 6.45 -4.14 -7.04
C ASP A 122 5.75 -4.52 -5.72
N VAL A 123 5.43 -3.54 -4.85
CA VAL A 123 4.62 -3.81 -3.65
C VAL A 123 3.24 -4.36 -4.04
N MET A 124 2.56 -3.71 -4.98
CA MET A 124 1.23 -4.14 -5.46
C MET A 124 1.28 -5.58 -6.01
N ARG A 125 2.32 -5.90 -6.77
CA ARG A 125 2.56 -7.23 -7.35
C ARG A 125 2.90 -8.28 -6.29
N GLY A 126 3.69 -7.90 -5.29
CA GLY A 126 4.02 -8.73 -4.13
C GLY A 126 2.77 -9.09 -3.32
N LEU A 127 1.96 -8.08 -2.98
CA LEU A 127 0.67 -8.28 -2.30
C LEU A 127 -0.28 -9.16 -3.13
N SER A 128 -0.38 -8.91 -4.43
CA SER A 128 -1.19 -9.73 -5.34
C SER A 128 -0.76 -11.20 -5.32
N THR A 129 0.54 -11.45 -5.26
CA THR A 129 1.12 -12.81 -5.17
C THR A 129 0.82 -13.47 -3.83
N LEU A 130 0.86 -12.72 -2.74
CA LEU A 130 0.58 -13.26 -1.41
C LEU A 130 -0.91 -13.50 -1.16
N LEU A 131 -1.79 -12.72 -1.80
CA LEU A 131 -3.25 -12.84 -1.67
C LEU A 131 -3.88 -13.87 -2.60
N THR A 132 -3.31 -14.08 -3.79
CA THR A 132 -3.94 -14.92 -4.82
C THR A 132 -3.56 -16.39 -4.59
N PRO A 133 -4.54 -17.28 -4.30
CA PRO A 133 -4.27 -18.70 -4.21
C PRO A 133 -3.54 -19.21 -5.46
N GLN A 134 -2.60 -20.13 -5.28
CA GLN A 134 -1.82 -20.77 -6.36
C GLN A 134 -0.86 -19.84 -7.14
N SER A 135 -0.88 -18.52 -6.91
CA SER A 135 0.07 -17.61 -7.56
C SER A 135 1.49 -17.70 -6.97
N ALA A 136 1.62 -18.26 -5.77
CA ALA A 136 2.85 -18.77 -5.20
C ALA A 136 2.53 -19.84 -4.14
N SER A 137 3.47 -20.76 -3.94
CA SER A 137 3.51 -21.59 -2.73
C SER A 137 4.29 -20.84 -1.66
N LEU A 138 3.66 -20.63 -0.51
CA LEU A 138 4.27 -20.06 0.69
C LEU A 138 4.53 -21.21 1.66
N ILE A 139 5.78 -21.43 2.04
CA ILE A 139 6.16 -22.55 2.91
C ILE A 139 6.90 -21.98 4.12
N ASP A 140 6.41 -22.28 5.31
CA ASP A 140 7.13 -21.96 6.55
C ASP A 140 8.44 -22.76 6.60
N VAL A 141 9.57 -22.06 6.67
CA VAL A 141 10.91 -22.68 6.68
C VAL A 141 11.13 -23.53 7.94
N ALA A 142 10.53 -23.15 9.07
CA ALA A 142 10.73 -23.84 10.34
C ALA A 142 9.94 -25.15 10.41
N THR A 143 8.72 -25.17 9.88
CA THR A 143 7.81 -26.33 9.99
C THR A 143 7.66 -27.12 8.69
N GLY A 144 8.10 -26.58 7.56
CA GLY A 144 7.87 -27.14 6.22
C GLY A 144 6.41 -27.11 5.76
N LYS A 145 5.51 -26.46 6.53
CA LYS A 145 4.08 -26.41 6.22
C LYS A 145 3.79 -25.38 5.14
N VAL A 146 2.89 -25.74 4.22
CA VAL A 146 2.31 -24.78 3.28
C VAL A 146 1.39 -23.83 4.04
N LEU A 147 1.65 -22.54 3.89
CA LEU A 147 0.88 -21.46 4.49
C LEU A 147 -0.29 -21.07 3.58
N PRO A 148 -1.43 -20.65 4.16
CA PRO A 148 -2.51 -20.07 3.38
C PRO A 148 -2.08 -18.70 2.79
N PRO A 149 -2.83 -18.18 1.80
CA PRO A 149 -2.69 -16.78 1.38
C PRO A 149 -2.81 -15.82 2.56
N ILE A 150 -2.17 -14.66 2.43
CA ILE A 150 -2.29 -13.62 3.47
C ILE A 150 -3.73 -13.14 3.60
N LYS A 151 -4.13 -12.72 4.80
CA LYS A 151 -5.45 -12.16 5.05
C LYS A 151 -5.32 -10.69 5.42
N PRO A 152 -6.01 -9.79 4.70
CA PRO A 152 -6.09 -8.39 5.07
C PRO A 152 -6.71 -8.22 6.46
N ASP A 153 -6.19 -7.26 7.21
CA ASP A 153 -6.75 -6.79 8.47
C ASP A 153 -6.61 -5.27 8.54
N VAL A 154 -7.27 -4.63 9.49
CA VAL A 154 -7.18 -3.19 9.73
C VAL A 154 -5.79 -2.81 10.27
N GLY A 155 -5.40 -1.56 10.06
CA GLY A 155 -4.17 -0.99 10.60
C GLY A 155 -2.89 -1.46 9.94
N PHE A 156 -2.96 -1.87 8.67
CA PHE A 156 -1.81 -2.38 7.92
C PHE A 156 -1.18 -3.64 8.56
N LEU A 157 -1.91 -4.36 9.40
CA LEU A 157 -1.43 -5.53 10.14
C LEU A 157 -2.04 -6.81 9.58
N TRP A 158 -1.65 -7.18 8.37
CA TRP A 158 -2.20 -8.38 7.74
C TRP A 158 -1.69 -9.64 8.45
N SER A 159 -2.25 -10.80 8.12
CA SER A 159 -1.79 -12.07 8.69
C SER A 159 -1.31 -13.04 7.62
N LEU A 160 -0.21 -13.74 7.90
CA LEU A 160 0.29 -14.85 7.10
C LEU A 160 0.20 -16.12 7.96
N GLY A 161 -0.83 -16.93 7.71
CA GLY A 161 -1.22 -17.98 8.65
C GLY A 161 -1.66 -17.37 9.98
N GLU A 162 -0.98 -17.72 11.06
CA GLU A 162 -1.22 -17.16 12.41
C GLU A 162 -0.24 -16.02 12.76
N ALA A 163 0.74 -15.75 11.90
CA ALA A 163 1.76 -14.74 12.15
C ALA A 163 1.26 -13.34 11.72
N PRO A 164 1.34 -12.32 12.60
CA PRO A 164 1.09 -10.94 12.21
C PRO A 164 2.19 -10.46 11.25
N LEU A 165 1.77 -9.75 10.22
CA LEU A 165 2.59 -9.20 9.16
C LEU A 165 2.31 -7.68 9.03
N PRO A 166 3.04 -6.82 9.76
CA PRO A 166 2.96 -5.38 9.60
C PRO A 166 3.47 -5.00 8.20
N LEU A 167 2.59 -4.50 7.33
CA LEU A 167 2.93 -4.25 5.93
C LEU A 167 4.01 -3.18 5.77
N ALA A 168 3.92 -2.09 6.54
CA ALA A 168 4.85 -0.97 6.44
C ALA A 168 6.29 -1.39 6.81
N ALA A 169 6.45 -2.24 7.83
CA ALA A 169 7.74 -2.81 8.20
C ALA A 169 8.29 -3.80 7.16
N ASN A 170 7.42 -4.37 6.33
CA ASN A 170 7.76 -5.40 5.36
C ASN A 170 7.70 -4.94 3.91
N ILE A 171 7.63 -3.64 3.63
CA ILE A 171 7.52 -3.12 2.25
C ILE A 171 8.60 -3.70 1.34
N GLN A 172 9.86 -3.72 1.78
CA GLN A 172 10.97 -4.21 0.97
C GLN A 172 10.88 -5.72 0.71
N ASN A 173 10.45 -6.49 1.71
CA ASN A 173 10.22 -7.94 1.60
C ASN A 173 9.09 -8.24 0.61
N ILE A 174 8.02 -7.45 0.65
CA ILE A 174 6.88 -7.57 -0.27
C ILE A 174 7.31 -7.17 -1.70
N GLU A 175 8.11 -6.11 -1.87
CA GLU A 175 8.69 -5.75 -3.16
C GLU A 175 9.56 -6.86 -3.75
N GLN A 176 10.40 -7.50 -2.93
CA GLN A 176 11.22 -8.62 -3.37
C GLN A 176 10.37 -9.76 -3.93
N ILE A 177 9.23 -10.05 -3.31
CA ILE A 177 8.26 -11.03 -3.82
C ILE A 177 7.65 -10.57 -5.14
N GLY A 178 7.30 -9.28 -5.26
CA GLY A 178 6.81 -8.70 -6.51
C GLY A 178 7.80 -8.87 -7.67
N ARG A 179 9.09 -8.70 -7.39
CA ARG A 179 10.17 -8.85 -8.37
C ARG A 179 10.51 -10.31 -8.70
N LEU A 180 9.99 -11.28 -7.94
CA LEU A 180 10.30 -12.70 -8.14
C LEU A 180 9.68 -13.21 -9.46
N PRO A 181 10.50 -13.63 -10.45
CA PRO A 181 9.98 -14.12 -11.72
C PRO A 181 9.21 -15.44 -11.56
N ALA A 182 8.40 -15.79 -12.57
CA ALA A 182 7.81 -17.12 -12.65
C ALA A 182 8.90 -18.20 -12.59
N ARG A 183 8.58 -19.39 -12.04
CA ARG A 183 9.50 -20.53 -11.86
C ARG A 183 10.68 -20.31 -10.91
N HIS A 184 10.78 -19.14 -10.27
CA HIS A 184 11.83 -18.86 -9.31
C HIS A 184 11.31 -18.99 -7.88
N GLU A 185 12.25 -19.12 -6.96
CA GLU A 185 11.98 -19.18 -5.54
C GLU A 185 12.93 -18.27 -4.76
N ALA A 186 12.48 -17.83 -3.58
CA ALA A 186 13.26 -17.03 -2.66
C ALA A 186 12.84 -17.33 -1.22
N GLU A 187 13.80 -17.29 -0.30
CA GLU A 187 13.52 -17.22 1.13
C GLU A 187 13.34 -15.74 1.53
N ILE A 188 12.19 -15.42 2.11
CA ILE A 188 11.84 -14.08 2.57
C ILE A 188 11.75 -14.08 4.09
N SER A 189 12.44 -13.14 4.74
CA SER A 189 12.44 -12.99 6.19
C SER A 189 11.52 -11.83 6.59
N PHE A 190 10.28 -12.16 6.95
CA PHE A 190 9.31 -11.16 7.37
C PHE A 190 9.55 -10.71 8.81
N ILE A 191 9.53 -9.39 9.02
CA ILE A 191 9.52 -8.78 10.35
C ILE A 191 8.13 -9.02 10.95
N ARG A 192 8.10 -9.58 12.16
CA ARG A 192 6.89 -9.73 12.96
C ARG A 192 6.69 -8.49 13.84
N ASN A 193 5.60 -8.43 14.60
CA ASN A 193 5.43 -7.41 15.64
C ASN A 193 6.68 -7.28 16.52
N ASP A 194 6.90 -6.08 17.05
CA ASP A 194 8.05 -5.72 17.88
C ASP A 194 8.33 -6.84 18.92
N ASP A 195 9.59 -7.25 19.01
CA ASP A 195 10.16 -8.31 19.88
C ASP A 195 10.02 -9.79 19.43
N GLN A 196 9.42 -10.09 18.28
CA GLN A 196 9.39 -11.47 17.76
C GLN A 196 10.48 -11.73 16.71
N PRO A 197 11.11 -12.93 16.70
CA PRO A 197 12.09 -13.27 15.67
C PRO A 197 11.45 -13.25 14.28
N PRO A 198 12.21 -12.93 13.22
CA PRO A 198 11.68 -12.90 11.85
C PRO A 198 11.01 -14.22 11.45
N PHE A 199 9.89 -14.12 10.76
CA PHE A 199 9.20 -15.27 10.19
C PHE A 199 9.73 -15.56 8.79
N ARG A 200 10.42 -16.69 8.63
CA ARG A 200 11.06 -17.07 7.37
C ARG A 200 10.14 -17.92 6.53
N VAL A 201 9.93 -17.50 5.29
CA VAL A 201 9.00 -18.13 4.36
C VAL A 201 9.69 -18.37 3.03
N HIS A 202 9.65 -19.61 2.56
CA HIS A 202 10.06 -19.96 1.21
C HIS A 202 8.90 -19.66 0.25
N VAL A 203 9.13 -18.75 -0.69
CA VAL A 203 8.16 -18.33 -1.70
C VAL A 203 8.56 -18.95 -3.02
N ARG A 204 7.70 -19.77 -3.62
CA ARG A 204 7.92 -20.41 -4.93
C ARG A 204 6.84 -20.02 -5.92
N ARG A 205 7.24 -19.48 -7.07
CA ARG A 205 6.31 -19.08 -8.14
C ARG A 205 6.00 -20.27 -9.07
N PRO A 206 4.74 -20.44 -9.50
CA PRO A 206 4.35 -21.49 -10.43
C PRO A 206 4.99 -21.30 -11.81
N SER A 207 4.91 -22.35 -12.63
CA SER A 207 5.51 -22.47 -13.96
C SER A 207 4.76 -21.77 -15.08
#